data_AF-A0A933UG81-F1
#
_entry.id   AF-A0A933UG81-F1
#
_cell.length_a   1.000
_cell.length_b   1.000
_cell.length_c   1.000
_cell.angle_alpha   90.00
_cell.angle_beta   90.00
_cell.angle_gamma   90.00
#
_symmetry.space_group_name_H-M   'P 1'
#
loop_
_entity.id
_entity.type
_entity.pdbx_description
1 polymer ?
#
loop_
_entity_poly.entity_id
_entity_poly.type
_entity_poly.pdbx_seq_one_letter_code
_entity_poly.pdbx_strand_id
1 'polypeptide(L)'
;MPDDDAAETIAPGDELDEIEPISDPVGTARRKHGTAGAMLAAGMFGVDIALGRKPKEEIPVVVDAAGEPTDLDADGIRIPIDDDTHVVTPALPRTPPVQAKPRRKR
;
A
#
# COMPACT_ATOMS: atom_id res chain seq x y z
N MET A 1 51.30 5.88 10.57
CA MET A 1 50.74 4.54 10.78
C MET A 1 50.75 4.29 12.28
N PRO A 2 49.57 4.21 12.93
CA PRO A 2 48.34 3.63 12.41
C PRO A 2 47.22 4.65 12.14
N ASP A 3 46.20 4.12 11.49
CA ASP A 3 45.07 4.75 10.83
C ASP A 3 43.94 5.08 11.81
N ASP A 4 43.41 6.29 11.74
CA ASP A 4 42.16 6.67 12.42
C ASP A 4 41.15 7.08 11.35
N ASP A 5 40.03 6.38 11.39
CA ASP A 5 38.99 6.24 10.40
C ASP A 5 38.52 7.56 9.76
N ALA A 6 38.58 7.59 8.43
CA ALA A 6 37.85 8.57 7.65
C ALA A 6 36.36 8.41 7.92
N ALA A 7 35.77 9.32 8.70
CA ALA A 7 34.34 9.47 8.80
C ALA A 7 33.80 9.83 7.41
N GLU A 8 33.30 8.82 6.71
CA GLU A 8 32.58 8.95 5.44
C GLU A 8 31.44 9.95 5.67
N THR A 9 31.63 11.16 5.16
CA THR A 9 30.62 12.22 5.22
C THR A 9 29.52 11.81 4.25
N ILE A 10 28.46 11.20 4.78
CA ILE A 10 27.25 10.86 4.04
C ILE A 10 26.67 12.18 3.53
N ALA A 11 26.63 12.34 2.21
CA ALA A 11 26.08 13.52 1.55
C ALA A 11 24.58 13.68 1.90
N PRO A 12 24.07 14.91 2.07
CA PRO A 12 22.65 15.15 2.29
C PRO A 12 21.95 15.03 0.94
N GLY A 13 21.59 13.81 0.57
CA GLY A 13 21.00 13.53 -0.74
C GLY A 13 20.03 12.35 -0.76
N ASP A 14 19.78 11.69 0.36
CA ASP A 14 18.65 10.78 0.49
C ASP A 14 17.39 11.63 0.74
N GLU A 15 16.83 12.17 -0.33
CA GLU A 15 15.42 12.52 -0.39
C GLU A 15 14.64 11.22 -0.18
N LEU A 16 14.43 10.87 1.09
CA LEU A 16 13.35 9.98 1.47
C LEU A 16 12.09 10.70 1.03
N ASP A 17 11.47 10.27 -0.07
CA ASP A 17 10.12 10.68 -0.40
C ASP A 17 9.27 10.52 0.86
N GLU A 18 8.88 11.65 1.46
CA GLU A 18 8.05 11.67 2.65
C GLU A 18 6.70 11.10 2.21
N ILE A 19 6.51 9.80 2.44
CA ILE A 19 5.23 9.14 2.18
C ILE A 19 4.24 9.80 3.12
N GLU A 20 3.47 10.76 2.61
CA GLU A 20 2.41 11.39 3.38
C GLU A 20 1.53 10.28 3.94
N PRO A 21 1.21 10.31 5.25
CA PRO A 21 0.36 9.29 5.83
C PRO A 21 -0.98 9.29 5.10
N ILE A 22 -1.32 8.13 4.50
CA ILE A 22 -2.56 7.93 3.72
C ILE A 22 -3.80 8.34 4.54
N SER A 23 -3.72 8.27 5.88
CA SER A 23 -4.75 8.81 6.77
C SER A 23 -4.20 9.86 7.74
N ASP A 24 -4.75 11.08 7.66
CA ASP A 24 -4.67 12.10 8.69
C ASP A 24 -6.04 12.23 9.40
N PRO A 25 -6.26 11.49 10.50
CA PRO A 25 -7.52 11.55 11.24
C PRO A 25 -7.75 12.93 11.88
N VAL A 26 -6.69 13.66 12.24
CA VAL A 26 -6.79 14.98 12.87
C VAL A 26 -7.20 16.03 11.84
N GLY A 27 -6.54 16.07 10.68
CA GLY A 27 -6.93 16.95 9.57
C GLY A 27 -8.30 16.60 9.00
N THR A 28 -8.66 15.32 8.93
CA THR A 28 -10.00 14.91 8.52
C THR A 28 -11.07 15.37 9.51
N ALA A 29 -10.84 15.22 10.81
CA ALA A 29 -11.74 15.73 11.83
C ALA A 29 -11.81 17.27 11.83
N ARG A 30 -10.69 17.95 11.57
CA ARG A 30 -10.65 19.42 11.41
C ARG A 30 -11.52 19.88 10.25
N ARG A 31 -11.44 19.21 9.08
CA ARG A 31 -12.24 19.55 7.89
C ARG A 31 -13.74 19.32 8.11
N LYS A 32 -14.12 18.26 8.82
CA LYS A 32 -15.54 17.87 9.00
C LYS A 32 -16.21 18.52 10.22
N HIS A 33 -15.45 18.75 11.29
CA HIS A 33 -15.98 19.10 12.62
C HIS A 33 -15.22 20.28 13.27
N GLY A 34 -14.35 20.96 12.52
CA GLY A 34 -13.60 22.13 13.00
C GLY A 34 -12.56 21.80 14.07
N THR A 35 -12.11 22.83 14.78
CA THR A 35 -11.04 22.74 15.78
C THR A 35 -11.38 21.82 16.96
N ALA A 36 -12.65 21.82 17.40
CA ALA A 36 -13.12 20.92 18.46
C ALA A 36 -12.98 19.44 18.04
N GLY A 37 -13.36 19.11 16.81
CA GLY A 37 -13.19 17.76 16.28
C GLY A 37 -11.72 17.36 16.13
N ALA A 38 -10.87 18.30 15.72
CA ALA A 38 -9.43 18.07 15.63
C ALA A 38 -8.81 17.76 17.00
N MET A 39 -9.16 18.50 18.05
CA MET A 39 -8.66 18.26 19.40
C MET A 39 -9.10 16.90 19.94
N LEU A 40 -10.35 16.51 19.70
CA LEU A 40 -10.86 15.20 20.10
C LEU A 40 -10.09 14.09 19.38
N ALA A 41 -9.94 14.18 18.06
CA ALA A 41 -9.21 13.19 17.26
C ALA A 41 -7.74 13.08 17.71
N ALA A 42 -7.07 14.20 17.98
CA ALA A 42 -5.70 14.20 18.49
C ALA A 42 -5.61 13.55 19.89
N GLY A 43 -6.58 13.80 20.77
CA GLY A 43 -6.66 13.18 22.08
C GLY A 43 -6.84 11.66 22.00
N MET A 44 -7.76 11.20 21.15
CA MET A 44 -7.96 9.76 20.92
C MET A 44 -6.72 9.10 20.33
N PHE A 45 -6.07 9.75 19.37
CA PHE A 45 -4.84 9.26 18.76
C PHE A 45 -3.69 9.15 19.79
N GLY A 46 -3.53 10.17 20.63
CA GLY A 46 -2.55 10.13 21.73
C GLY A 46 -2.82 9.04 22.76
N VAL A 47 -4.09 8.78 23.09
CA VAL A 47 -4.49 7.68 24.00
C VAL A 47 -4.22 6.31 23.36
N ASP A 48 -4.50 6.14 22.08
CA ASP A 48 -4.22 4.88 21.35
C ASP A 48 -2.71 4.56 21.33
N ILE A 49 -1.85 5.59 21.15
CA ILE A 49 -0.39 5.46 21.25
C ILE A 49 0.04 5.07 22.67
N ALA A 50 -0.46 5.78 23.68
CA ALA A 50 -0.09 5.55 25.08
C ALA A 50 -0.49 4.15 25.58
N LEU A 51 -1.60 3.61 25.08
CA LEU A 51 -2.08 2.28 25.41
C LEU A 51 -1.37 1.17 24.61
N GLY A 52 -0.44 1.53 23.72
CA GLY A 52 0.33 0.57 22.91
C GLY A 52 -0.54 -0.23 21.95
N ARG A 53 -1.67 0.34 21.48
CA ARG A 53 -2.46 -0.31 20.45
C ARG A 53 -1.59 -0.51 19.21
N LYS A 54 -1.53 -1.76 18.74
CA LYS A 54 -0.79 -2.10 17.52
C LYS A 54 -1.27 -1.14 16.42
N PRO A 55 -0.36 -0.41 15.74
CA PRO A 55 -0.71 0.36 14.56
C PRO A 55 -1.56 -0.54 13.67
N LYS A 56 -2.73 -0.05 13.25
CA LYS A 56 -3.57 -0.82 12.32
C LYS A 56 -2.68 -1.13 11.13
N GLU A 57 -2.43 -2.42 10.90
CA GLU A 57 -1.64 -2.85 9.75
C GLU A 57 -2.28 -2.22 8.52
N GLU A 58 -1.52 -1.37 7.84
CA GLU A 58 -1.98 -0.74 6.61
C GLU A 58 -2.23 -1.87 5.62
N ILE A 59 -3.51 -2.03 5.25
CA ILE A 59 -3.90 -3.00 4.24
C ILE A 59 -3.15 -2.61 2.97
N PRO A 60 -2.42 -3.54 2.33
CA PRO A 60 -1.68 -3.25 1.12
C PRO A 60 -2.59 -2.55 0.12
N VAL A 61 -2.31 -1.28 -0.17
CA VAL A 61 -3.03 -0.54 -1.20
C VAL A 61 -2.52 -1.08 -2.53
N VAL A 62 -3.32 -1.93 -3.16
CA VAL A 62 -3.06 -2.37 -4.53
C VAL A 62 -3.41 -1.20 -5.44
N VAL A 63 -2.38 -0.48 -5.90
CA VAL A 63 -2.52 0.56 -6.90
C VAL A 63 -2.56 -0.12 -8.26
N ASP A 64 -3.75 -0.31 -8.82
CA ASP A 64 -3.90 -0.76 -10.20
C ASP A 64 -3.41 0.35 -11.13
N ALA A 65 -2.30 0.11 -11.84
CA ALA A 65 -1.82 1.00 -12.89
C ALA A 65 -2.86 1.02 -14.03
N ALA A 66 -3.57 2.13 -14.17
CA ALA A 66 -4.58 2.35 -15.20
C ALA A 66 -3.92 2.57 -16.58
N GLY A 67 -3.39 1.50 -17.17
CA GLY A 67 -2.88 1.49 -18.55
C GLY A 67 -3.80 0.70 -19.47
N GLU A 68 -4.07 -0.56 -19.12
CA GLU A 68 -5.01 -1.46 -19.79
C GLU A 68 -5.14 -2.68 -18.86
N PRO A 69 -6.35 -3.15 -18.50
CA PRO A 69 -6.45 -4.40 -17.76
C PRO A 69 -5.99 -5.54 -18.68
N THR A 70 -4.73 -5.97 -18.52
CA THR A 70 -4.24 -7.21 -19.14
C THR A 70 -5.11 -8.36 -18.61
N ASP A 71 -5.59 -9.22 -19.50
CA ASP A 71 -6.35 -10.41 -19.13
C ASP A 71 -5.37 -11.44 -18.55
N LEU A 72 -5.11 -11.37 -17.25
CA LEU A 72 -4.18 -12.27 -16.55
C LEU A 72 -4.55 -13.75 -16.72
N ASP A 73 -5.84 -14.05 -16.93
CA ASP A 73 -6.34 -15.41 -17.15
C ASP A 73 -6.03 -15.92 -18.58
N ALA A 74 -5.76 -15.02 -19.54
CA ALA A 74 -5.36 -15.36 -20.90
C ALA A 74 -3.85 -15.21 -21.14
N ASP A 75 -3.25 -14.15 -20.59
CA ASP A 75 -1.92 -13.67 -20.96
C ASP A 75 -0.85 -14.02 -19.90
N GLY A 76 -1.27 -14.36 -18.67
CA GLY A 76 -0.35 -14.58 -17.55
C GLY A 76 0.32 -13.29 -17.05
N ILE A 77 1.41 -13.43 -16.30
CA ILE A 77 2.20 -12.31 -15.75
C ILE A 77 3.62 -12.38 -16.30
N ARG A 78 4.13 -11.27 -16.82
CA ARG A 78 5.52 -11.12 -17.26
C ARG A 78 6.15 -9.89 -16.60
N ILE A 79 7.23 -10.11 -15.84
CA ILE A 79 7.98 -9.06 -15.16
C ILE A 79 9.41 -9.04 -15.71
N PRO A 80 9.84 -7.97 -16.40
CA PRO A 80 11.23 -7.84 -16.83
C PRO A 80 12.14 -7.61 -15.61
N ILE A 81 13.29 -8.28 -15.59
CA ILE A 81 14.38 -8.04 -14.63
C ILE A 81 15.47 -7.19 -15.29
N ASP A 82 15.74 -7.48 -16.56
CA ASP A 82 16.61 -6.74 -17.48
C ASP A 82 16.11 -6.94 -18.93
N ASP A 83 16.84 -6.44 -19.92
CA ASP A 83 16.44 -6.47 -21.34
C ASP A 83 16.24 -7.90 -21.88
N ASP A 84 17.00 -8.87 -21.37
CA ASP A 84 17.01 -10.25 -21.85
C ASP A 84 16.35 -11.23 -20.88
N THR A 85 16.11 -10.84 -19.63
CA THR A 85 15.65 -11.71 -18.54
C THR A 85 14.28 -11.30 -18.02
N HIS A 86 13.37 -12.28 -17.98
CA HIS A 86 12.00 -12.08 -17.51
C HIS A 86 11.56 -13.19 -16.56
N VAL A 87 10.86 -12.81 -15.50
CA VAL A 87 10.10 -13.73 -14.66
C VAL A 87 8.70 -13.87 -15.25
N VAL A 88 8.28 -15.11 -15.51
CA VAL A 88 7.00 -15.40 -16.17
C VAL A 88 6.19 -16.36 -15.31
N THR A 89 4.92 -16.00 -15.09
CA THR A 89 3.89 -16.92 -14.59
C THR A 89 2.88 -17.15 -15.73
N PRO A 90 2.74 -18.38 -16.25
CA PRO A 90 1.83 -18.65 -17.36
C PRO A 90 0.36 -18.51 -16.93
N ALA A 91 -0.52 -18.30 -17.90
CA ALA A 91 -1.97 -18.30 -17.69
C ALA A 91 -2.44 -19.61 -17.03
N LEU A 92 -3.33 -19.48 -16.04
CA LEU A 92 -3.89 -20.64 -15.35
C LEU A 92 -4.94 -21.36 -16.23
N PRO A 93 -5.13 -22.68 -16.05
CA PRO A 93 -6.20 -23.40 -16.73
C PRO A 93 -7.57 -22.79 -16.41
N ARG A 94 -8.38 -22.52 -17.44
CA ARG A 94 -9.71 -21.93 -17.27
C ARG A 94 -10.62 -22.85 -16.44
N THR A 95 -11.15 -22.32 -15.35
CA THR A 95 -12.16 -23.02 -14.56
C THR A 95 -13.51 -22.94 -15.29
N PRO A 96 -14.26 -24.06 -15.43
CA PRO A 96 -15.58 -24.03 -16.05
C PRO A 96 -16.54 -23.05 -15.34
N PRO A 97 -17.42 -22.35 -16.08
CA PRO A 97 -18.35 -21.40 -15.47
C PRO A 97 -19.29 -22.10 -14.49
N VAL A 98 -19.52 -21.48 -13.33
CA VAL A 98 -20.49 -21.96 -12.34
C VAL A 98 -21.89 -21.80 -12.93
N GLN A 99 -22.55 -22.91 -13.24
CA GLN A 99 -23.93 -22.88 -13.72
C GLN A 99 -24.85 -22.49 -12.57
N ALA A 100 -25.52 -21.34 -12.70
CA ALA A 100 -26.54 -20.93 -11.73
C ALA A 100 -27.70 -21.94 -11.75
N LYS A 101 -28.06 -22.48 -10.58
CA LYS A 101 -29.25 -23.33 -10.46
C LYS A 101 -30.50 -22.50 -10.83
N PRO A 102 -31.40 -23.01 -11.67
CA PRO A 102 -32.62 -22.29 -12.01
C PRO A 102 -33.45 -22.02 -10.75
N ARG A 103 -33.77 -20.75 -10.49
CA ARG A 103 -34.68 -20.35 -9.41
C ARG A 103 -36.06 -20.92 -9.69
N ARG A 104 -36.48 -21.89 -8.87
CA ARG A 104 -37.82 -22.46 -8.91
C ARG A 104 -38.83 -21.36 -8.55
N LYS A 105 -39.63 -20.90 -9.52
CA LYS A 105 -40.77 -20.00 -9.25
C LYS A 105 -41.77 -20.78 -8.38
N ARG A 106 -42.18 -20.20 -7.26
CA ARG A 106 -43.30 -20.67 -6.42
C ARG A 106 -44.58 -20.03 -6.91
#